data_AF-A0A934EL32-F1
#
_entry.id   AF-A0A934EL32-F1
#
_cell.length_a   1.000
_cell.length_b   1.000
_cell.length_c   1.000
_cell.angle_alpha   90.00
_cell.angle_beta   90.00
_cell.angle_gamma   90.00
#
_symmetry.space_group_name_H-M   'P 1'
#
loop_
_entity.id
_entity.type
_entity.pdbx_description
1 polymer ?
#
loop_
_entity_poly.entity_id
_entity_poly.type
_entity_poly.pdbx_seq_one_letter_code
_entity_poly.pdbx_strand_id
1 'polypeptide(L)'
;MSMPQGVLGNKYVVGIVGMLFIIVIVYNTQFFMSRQKTSRTEKAQPAQKRSEPARQPDKALPVPAAQPLTKEDKGKWKRDPFSLRAGPDRKAAEIVYDIKLMGIIKRDGNSRALIDGKVYGVNDRIGTAIIKEIKQHSIVLLADGKKQEISFDDYKVIKEKKK
;
A
#
# COMPACT_ATOMS: atom_id res chain seq x y z
N MET A 1 -40.98 -2.34 -58.15
CA MET A 1 -40.40 -3.51 -57.48
C MET A 1 -38.91 -3.20 -57.28
N SER A 2 -38.52 -2.74 -56.09
CA SER A 2 -37.18 -2.19 -55.82
C SER A 2 -36.47 -3.09 -54.80
N MET A 3 -35.30 -3.62 -55.15
CA MET A 3 -34.49 -4.46 -54.28
C MET A 3 -33.61 -3.60 -53.34
N PRO A 4 -33.43 -4.00 -52.07
CA PRO A 4 -32.52 -3.30 -51.16
C PRO A 4 -31.05 -3.68 -51.44
N GLN A 5 -30.28 -2.74 -51.97
CA GLN A 5 -28.83 -2.78 -51.92
C GLN A 5 -28.37 -2.45 -50.49
N GLY A 6 -27.87 -3.44 -49.75
CA GLY A 6 -27.46 -3.16 -48.37
C GLY A 6 -26.84 -4.31 -47.58
N VAL A 7 -26.00 -5.15 -48.19
CA VAL A 7 -25.35 -6.25 -47.43
C VAL A 7 -23.86 -6.48 -47.74
N LEU A 8 -23.28 -5.81 -48.75
CA LEU A 8 -21.85 -5.96 -49.03
C LEU A 8 -20.94 -5.10 -48.13
N GLY A 9 -21.40 -3.93 -47.67
CA GLY A 9 -20.59 -3.04 -46.82
C GLY A 9 -20.30 -3.59 -45.42
N ASN A 10 -21.22 -4.39 -44.85
CA ASN A 10 -21.13 -4.84 -43.46
C ASN A 10 -20.08 -5.93 -43.25
N LYS A 11 -19.75 -6.72 -44.28
CA LYS A 11 -18.78 -7.83 -44.16
C LYS A 11 -17.37 -7.30 -43.89
N TYR A 12 -17.00 -6.20 -44.56
CA TYR A 12 -15.71 -5.54 -44.36
C TYR A 12 -15.64 -4.83 -43.01
N VAL A 13 -16.73 -4.19 -42.57
CA VAL A 13 -16.79 -3.54 -41.25
C VAL A 13 -16.63 -4.56 -40.13
N VAL A 14 -17.31 -5.71 -40.21
CA VAL A 14 -17.17 -6.80 -39.23
C VAL A 14 -15.74 -7.36 -39.24
N GLY A 15 -15.14 -7.53 -40.42
CA GLY A 15 -13.75 -7.97 -40.56
C GLY A 15 -12.75 -7.00 -39.91
N ILE A 16 -12.90 -5.69 -40.16
CA ILE A 16 -12.02 -4.65 -39.60
C ILE A 16 -12.17 -4.55 -38.08
N VAL A 17 -13.41 -4.55 -37.57
CA VAL A 17 -13.67 -4.50 -36.12
C VAL A 17 -13.14 -5.76 -35.42
N GLY A 18 -13.33 -6.94 -36.02
CA GLY A 18 -12.77 -8.19 -35.52
C GLY A 18 -11.24 -8.18 -35.47
N MET A 19 -10.59 -7.68 -36.52
CA MET A 19 -9.13 -7.55 -36.58
C MET A 19 -8.58 -6.61 -35.50
N LEU A 20 -9.21 -5.45 -35.30
CA LEU A 20 -8.83 -4.52 -34.23
C LEU A 20 -9.00 -5.15 -32.85
N PHE A 21 -10.07 -5.92 -32.63
CA PHE A 21 -10.31 -6.60 -31.35
C PHE A 21 -9.22 -7.65 -31.04
N ILE A 22 -8.80 -8.42 -32.05
CA ILE A 22 -7.71 -9.39 -31.91
C ILE A 22 -6.39 -8.68 -31.56
N ILE A 23 -6.07 -7.56 -32.22
CA ILE A 23 -4.86 -6.78 -31.93
C ILE A 23 -4.86 -6.29 -30.47
N VAL A 24 -5.99 -5.76 -29.99
CA VAL A 24 -6.14 -5.31 -28.60
C VAL A 24 -5.94 -6.47 -27.62
N ILE A 25 -6.50 -7.66 -27.89
CA ILE A 25 -6.33 -8.84 -27.03
C ILE A 25 -4.87 -9.29 -27.01
N VAL A 26 -4.19 -9.36 -28.16
CA VAL A 26 -2.77 -9.77 -28.23
C VAL A 26 -1.89 -8.77 -27.47
N TYR A 27 -2.13 -7.46 -27.66
CA TYR A 27 -1.36 -6.43 -26.96
C TYR A 27 -1.56 -6.51 -25.44
N ASN A 28 -2.80 -6.72 -24.99
CA ASN A 28 -3.12 -6.81 -23.56
C ASN A 28 -2.57 -8.10 -22.92
N THR A 29 -2.64 -9.25 -23.61
CA THR A 29 -2.07 -10.52 -23.11
C THR A 29 -0.54 -10.49 -23.08
N GLN A 30 0.12 -9.88 -24.08
CA GLN A 30 1.57 -9.69 -24.09
C GLN A 30 2.03 -8.75 -22.96
N PHE A 31 1.28 -7.68 -22.70
CA PHE A 31 1.52 -6.79 -21.56
C PHE A 31 1.42 -7.52 -20.22
N PHE A 32 0.38 -8.35 -20.02
CA PHE A 32 0.20 -9.13 -18.79
C PHE A 32 1.22 -10.27 -18.62
N MET A 33 1.60 -10.98 -19.69
CA MET A 33 2.63 -12.02 -19.63
C MET A 33 4.03 -11.44 -19.39
N SER A 34 4.32 -10.22 -19.87
CA SER A 34 5.61 -9.55 -19.61
C SER A 34 5.82 -9.26 -18.11
N ARG A 35 4.74 -8.96 -17.36
CA ARG A 35 4.80 -8.71 -15.92
C ARG A 35 4.94 -9.96 -15.06
N GLN A 36 4.70 -11.15 -15.61
CA GLN A 36 4.82 -12.42 -14.88
C GLN A 36 6.22 -13.04 -14.93
N LYS A 37 7.12 -12.54 -15.79
CA LYS A 37 8.48 -13.10 -15.96
C LYS A 37 9.47 -12.74 -14.83
N THR A 38 9.10 -11.89 -13.88
CA THR A 38 9.94 -11.56 -12.70
C THR A 38 9.59 -12.35 -11.44
N SER A 39 8.69 -13.33 -11.52
CA SER A 39 8.21 -14.05 -10.33
C SER A 39 8.26 -15.57 -10.50
N ARG A 40 9.28 -16.12 -11.18
CA ARG A 40 9.53 -17.56 -11.12
C ARG A 40 10.94 -17.91 -11.57
N THR A 41 11.78 -18.20 -10.58
CA THR A 41 12.91 -19.18 -10.55
C THR A 41 14.12 -18.58 -9.84
N GLU A 42 14.15 -18.72 -8.53
CA GLU A 42 15.33 -19.27 -7.84
C GLU A 42 14.87 -19.88 -6.51
N LYS A 43 14.40 -21.13 -6.59
CA LYS A 43 14.40 -22.05 -5.45
C LYS A 43 15.60 -22.96 -5.64
N ALA A 44 16.34 -23.16 -4.55
CA ALA A 44 17.31 -24.21 -4.27
C ALA A 44 18.73 -24.03 -4.86
N GLN A 45 19.60 -23.47 -4.02
CA GLN A 45 20.95 -24.02 -3.86
C GLN A 45 21.17 -24.46 -2.41
N PRO A 46 21.96 -25.54 -2.21
CA PRO A 46 21.86 -26.44 -1.06
C PRO A 46 22.58 -25.88 0.17
N ALA A 47 22.27 -26.49 1.31
CA ALA A 47 22.92 -26.31 2.59
C ALA A 47 24.45 -26.28 2.46
N GLN A 48 25.02 -25.08 2.46
CA GLN A 48 26.46 -24.88 2.58
C GLN A 48 26.82 -25.09 4.04
N LYS A 49 27.28 -26.31 4.32
CA LYS A 49 27.90 -26.78 5.56
C LYS A 49 29.02 -25.81 5.93
N ARG A 50 28.71 -24.81 6.75
CA ARG A 50 29.71 -23.90 7.31
C ARG A 50 30.51 -24.71 8.32
N SER A 51 31.75 -24.99 7.95
CA SER A 51 32.77 -25.60 8.80
C SER A 51 32.84 -24.83 10.11
N GLU A 52 32.58 -25.56 11.17
CA GLU A 52 32.72 -25.19 12.57
C GLU A 52 34.21 -24.94 12.86
N PRO A 53 34.64 -23.71 13.21
CA PRO A 53 35.87 -23.58 13.96
C PRO A 53 35.50 -23.95 15.40
N ALA A 54 36.00 -25.10 15.85
CA ALA A 54 35.98 -25.50 17.24
C ALA A 54 36.41 -24.32 18.12
N ARG A 55 35.46 -23.70 18.83
CA ARG A 55 35.74 -22.73 19.87
C ARG A 55 35.60 -23.43 21.21
N GLN A 56 36.73 -23.45 21.90
CA GLN A 56 36.94 -23.96 23.24
C GLN A 56 35.82 -23.58 24.22
N PRO A 57 35.54 -24.45 25.21
CA PRO A 57 34.63 -24.13 26.28
C PRO A 57 35.28 -23.14 27.27
N ASP A 58 34.41 -22.46 28.01
CA ASP A 58 34.67 -21.77 29.27
C ASP A 58 35.40 -20.43 29.23
N LYS A 59 34.57 -19.37 29.18
CA LYS A 59 34.47 -18.37 30.27
C LYS A 59 33.21 -17.56 30.06
N ALA A 60 32.19 -17.84 30.87
CA ALA A 60 31.03 -16.97 31.01
C ALA A 60 31.50 -15.60 31.52
N LEU A 61 31.55 -14.62 30.63
CA LEU A 61 31.59 -13.22 31.04
C LEU A 61 30.24 -12.91 31.70
N PRO A 62 30.19 -12.29 32.89
CA PRO A 62 28.93 -11.87 33.46
C PRO A 62 28.29 -10.88 32.49
N VAL A 63 27.15 -11.25 31.92
CA VAL A 63 26.29 -10.31 31.20
C VAL A 63 25.81 -9.32 32.26
N PRO A 64 26.23 -8.04 32.25
CA PRO A 64 25.60 -7.07 33.13
C PRO A 64 24.12 -7.02 32.72
N ALA A 65 23.25 -7.36 33.66
CA ALA A 65 21.81 -7.19 33.50
C ALA A 65 21.57 -5.80 32.91
N ALA A 66 20.80 -5.73 31.83
CA ALA A 66 20.44 -4.47 31.19
C ALA A 66 19.68 -3.61 32.21
N GLN A 67 20.42 -2.79 32.96
CA GLN A 67 19.82 -1.77 33.78
C GLN A 67 19.16 -0.79 32.79
N PRO A 68 17.88 -0.45 32.97
CA PRO A 68 17.30 0.63 32.20
C PRO A 68 18.16 1.87 32.50
N LEU A 69 18.83 2.40 31.48
CA LEU A 69 19.55 3.66 31.57
C LEU A 69 18.51 4.79 31.67
N THR A 70 17.85 4.93 32.82
CA THR A 70 17.18 6.17 33.22
C THR A 70 18.25 7.18 33.60
N LYS A 71 19.07 7.55 32.61
CA LYS A 71 19.87 8.77 32.69
C LYS A 71 18.90 9.90 32.42
N GLU A 72 18.26 10.42 33.46
CA GLU A 72 17.56 11.69 33.35
C GLU A 72 18.59 12.74 32.95
N ASP A 73 18.41 13.31 31.76
CA ASP A 73 19.23 14.42 31.29
C ASP A 73 18.97 15.61 32.21
N LYS A 74 19.98 15.98 33.01
CA LYS A 74 19.91 17.10 33.95
C LYS A 74 19.80 18.44 33.22
N GLY A 75 20.05 18.47 31.92
CA GLY A 75 19.77 19.62 31.07
C GLY A 75 18.27 19.73 30.79
N LYS A 76 17.62 20.77 31.34
CA LYS A 76 16.27 21.16 30.89
C LYS A 76 16.39 21.79 29.50
N TRP A 77 16.53 20.96 28.47
CA TRP A 77 16.43 21.44 27.10
C TRP A 77 15.06 22.09 26.92
N LYS A 78 15.05 23.39 26.59
CA LYS A 78 13.81 24.18 26.46
C LYS A 78 12.90 23.63 25.35
N ARG A 79 13.50 22.96 24.36
CA ARG A 79 12.84 22.28 23.26
C ARG A 79 13.77 21.16 22.80
N ASP A 80 13.51 19.94 23.23
CA ASP A 80 14.20 18.78 22.67
C ASP A 80 13.43 18.32 21.40
N PRO A 81 14.07 18.36 20.22
CA PRO A 81 13.44 17.99 18.94
C PRO A 81 13.17 16.48 18.81
N PHE A 82 13.69 15.68 19.74
CA PHE A 82 13.49 14.24 19.84
C PHE A 82 12.67 13.85 21.07
N SER A 83 12.16 14.84 21.83
CA SER A 83 11.23 14.59 22.91
C SER A 83 10.02 13.88 22.32
N LEU A 84 9.97 12.57 22.50
CA LEU A 84 8.76 11.80 22.34
C LEU A 84 7.79 12.32 23.39
N ARG A 85 7.08 13.41 23.06
CA ARG A 85 5.90 13.80 23.80
C ARG A 85 4.97 12.61 23.67
N ALA A 86 4.85 11.82 24.74
CA ALA A 86 3.69 10.99 24.92
C ALA A 86 2.51 11.94 24.74
N GLY A 87 1.86 11.85 23.57
CA GLY A 87 0.64 12.61 23.32
C GLY A 87 -0.34 12.30 24.44
N PRO A 88 -1.29 13.21 24.71
CA PRO A 88 -2.27 12.96 25.76
C PRO A 88 -2.84 11.57 25.56
N ASP A 89 -2.81 10.75 26.62
CA ASP A 89 -3.49 9.46 26.67
C ASP A 89 -4.93 9.73 26.22
N ARG A 90 -5.21 9.40 24.95
CA ARG A 90 -6.55 9.48 24.40
C ARG A 90 -7.32 8.38 25.10
N LYS A 91 -7.92 8.74 26.24
CA LYS A 91 -9.00 7.99 26.86
C LYS A 91 -9.94 7.58 25.74
N ALA A 92 -10.25 6.29 25.69
CA ALA A 92 -11.16 5.69 24.74
C ALA A 92 -12.52 6.41 24.78
N ALA A 93 -12.62 7.47 24.01
CA ALA A 93 -13.85 8.20 23.77
C ALA A 93 -14.52 7.51 22.59
N GLU A 94 -15.70 6.98 22.90
CA GLU A 94 -16.86 6.75 22.04
C GLU A 94 -16.60 6.83 20.52
N ILE A 95 -16.77 5.66 19.89
CA ILE A 95 -16.40 5.32 18.52
C ILE A 95 -17.24 6.13 17.52
N VAL A 96 -16.85 7.37 17.30
CA VAL A 96 -17.00 8.06 16.02
C VAL A 96 -15.59 8.06 15.45
N TYR A 97 -15.35 7.22 14.44
CA TYR A 97 -14.03 7.00 13.86
C TYR A 97 -13.44 8.29 13.27
N ASP A 98 -12.76 9.08 14.10
CA ASP A 98 -11.88 10.18 13.68
C ASP A 98 -10.60 9.59 13.07
N ILE A 99 -10.76 8.92 11.93
CA ILE A 99 -9.67 8.30 11.18
C ILE A 99 -8.92 9.40 10.45
N LYS A 100 -7.70 9.69 10.89
CA LYS A 100 -6.83 10.67 10.25
C LYS A 100 -5.82 9.99 9.34
N LEU A 101 -5.95 10.24 8.02
CA LEU A 101 -4.95 9.83 7.04
C LEU A 101 -3.71 10.70 7.18
N MET A 102 -2.61 10.11 7.64
CA MET A 102 -1.34 10.83 7.86
C MET A 102 -0.40 10.73 6.66
N GLY A 103 -0.46 9.64 5.89
CA GLY A 103 0.41 9.46 4.74
C GLY A 103 -0.03 8.34 3.81
N ILE A 104 0.48 8.35 2.59
CA ILE A 104 0.37 7.24 1.65
C ILE A 104 1.78 6.92 1.16
N ILE A 105 2.20 5.68 1.35
CA ILE A 105 3.50 5.15 0.96
C ILE A 105 3.30 4.29 -0.27
N LYS A 106 4.00 4.61 -1.36
CA LYS A 106 3.98 3.83 -2.59
C LYS A 106 5.37 3.26 -2.85
N ARG A 107 5.48 1.93 -2.91
CA ARG A 107 6.74 1.23 -3.18
C ARG A 107 6.48 -0.04 -3.99
N ASP A 108 7.26 -0.25 -5.04
CA ASP A 108 7.21 -1.47 -5.88
C ASP A 108 5.80 -1.80 -6.41
N GLY A 109 5.03 -0.75 -6.76
CA GLY A 109 3.65 -0.89 -7.23
C GLY A 109 2.60 -1.12 -6.14
N ASN A 110 3.03 -1.30 -4.88
CA ASN A 110 2.14 -1.45 -3.74
C ASN A 110 1.93 -0.11 -3.03
N SER A 111 0.67 0.19 -2.72
CA SER A 111 0.30 1.35 -1.91
C SER A 111 -0.06 0.91 -0.50
N ARG A 112 0.40 1.67 0.50
CA ARG A 112 0.05 1.52 1.92
C ARG A 112 -0.35 2.87 2.48
N ALA A 113 -1.30 2.88 3.41
CA ALA A 113 -1.76 4.07 4.10
C ALA A 113 -1.19 4.11 5.52
N LEU A 114 -0.69 5.27 5.94
CA LEU A 114 -0.32 5.56 7.32
C LEU A 114 -1.50 6.27 7.98
N ILE A 115 -2.12 5.60 8.94
CA ILE A 115 -3.34 6.05 9.62
C ILE A 115 -3.09 5.92 11.12
N ASP A 116 -3.23 7.01 11.86
CA ASP A 116 -2.96 7.08 13.31
C ASP A 116 -1.61 6.44 13.71
N GLY A 117 -0.58 6.65 12.90
CA GLY A 117 0.77 6.12 13.11
C GLY A 117 0.97 4.65 12.75
N LYS A 118 -0.05 3.94 12.26
CA LYS A 118 0.02 2.53 11.83
C LYS A 118 -0.08 2.42 10.31
N VAL A 119 0.61 1.43 9.75
CA VAL A 119 0.65 1.19 8.30
C VAL A 119 -0.35 0.10 7.94
N TYR A 120 -1.24 0.42 7.00
CA TYR A 120 -2.29 -0.46 6.51
C TYR A 120 -2.20 -0.63 5.00
N GLY A 121 -2.53 -1.83 4.50
CA GLY A 121 -2.67 -2.16 3.09
C GLY A 121 -4.13 -2.24 2.63
N VAL A 122 -4.32 -2.56 1.36
CA VAL A 122 -5.64 -2.85 0.81
C VAL A 122 -6.18 -4.12 1.46
N ASN A 123 -7.47 -4.10 1.82
CA ASN A 123 -8.22 -5.11 2.57
C ASN A 123 -7.90 -5.21 4.07
N ASP A 124 -7.00 -4.38 4.60
CA ASP A 124 -6.79 -4.32 6.05
C ASP A 124 -7.97 -3.65 6.75
N ARG A 125 -8.21 -4.05 8.00
CA ARG A 125 -9.31 -3.60 8.84
C ARG A 125 -8.85 -2.57 9.87
N ILE A 126 -9.60 -1.49 10.00
CA ILE A 126 -9.40 -0.42 10.97
C ILE A 126 -10.70 -0.31 11.78
N GLY A 127 -10.71 -0.89 12.98
CA GLY A 127 -11.94 -1.00 13.77
C GLY A 127 -13.04 -1.78 13.04
N THR A 128 -14.14 -1.13 12.67
CA THR A 128 -15.24 -1.72 11.87
C THR A 128 -15.10 -1.47 10.37
N ALA A 129 -14.18 -0.61 9.94
CA ALA A 129 -13.99 -0.26 8.54
C ALA A 129 -12.91 -1.12 7.86
N ILE A 130 -13.03 -1.34 6.55
CA ILE A 130 -12.04 -2.05 5.73
C ILE A 130 -11.52 -1.11 4.63
N ILE A 131 -10.21 -1.02 4.45
CA ILE A 131 -9.62 -0.29 3.32
C ILE A 131 -9.89 -1.06 2.03
N LYS A 132 -10.65 -0.49 1.10
CA LYS A 132 -10.91 -1.09 -0.22
C LYS A 132 -9.95 -0.60 -1.29
N GLU A 133 -9.51 0.64 -1.19
CA GLU A 133 -8.64 1.23 -2.20
C GLU A 133 -7.75 2.29 -1.56
N ILE A 134 -6.51 2.39 -2.04
CA ILE A 134 -5.56 3.42 -1.66
C ILE A 134 -5.22 4.19 -2.94
N LYS A 135 -5.77 5.40 -3.08
CA LYS A 135 -5.53 6.29 -4.21
C LYS A 135 -4.28 7.13 -3.94
N GLN A 136 -3.99 8.08 -4.82
CA GLN A 136 -2.81 8.94 -4.70
C GLN A 136 -2.89 9.91 -3.51
N HIS A 137 -4.08 10.44 -3.21
CA HIS A 137 -4.28 11.49 -2.21
C HIS A 137 -5.42 11.16 -1.21
N SER A 138 -5.94 9.94 -1.26
CA SER A 138 -7.08 9.52 -0.47
C SER A 138 -7.12 8.01 -0.31
N ILE A 139 -7.91 7.56 0.65
CA ILE A 139 -8.25 6.15 0.88
C ILE A 139 -9.75 5.97 0.78
N VAL A 140 -10.18 4.83 0.28
CA VAL A 140 -11.59 4.43 0.27
C VAL A 140 -11.78 3.35 1.32
N LEU A 141 -12.60 3.66 2.32
CA LEU A 141 -13.02 2.77 3.38
C LEU A 141 -14.39 2.20 3.08
N LEU A 142 -14.65 0.98 3.55
CA LEU A 142 -15.96 0.37 3.60
C LEU A 142 -16.33 0.14 5.07
N ALA A 143 -17.30 0.88 5.58
CA ALA A 143 -17.85 0.74 6.93
C ALA A 143 -19.37 0.52 6.82
N ASP A 144 -19.90 -0.50 7.48
CA ASP A 144 -21.34 -0.82 7.50
C ASP A 144 -21.99 -0.86 6.10
N GLY A 145 -21.26 -1.39 5.12
CA GLY A 145 -21.70 -1.50 3.73
C GLY A 145 -21.66 -0.19 2.93
N LYS A 146 -21.29 0.94 3.55
CA LYS A 146 -21.12 2.24 2.89
C LYS A 146 -19.66 2.51 2.57
N LYS A 147 -19.41 3.04 1.37
CA LYS A 147 -18.08 3.49 0.96
C LYS A 147 -17.89 4.94 1.40
N GLN A 148 -16.78 5.23 2.06
CA GLN A 148 -16.38 6.56 2.48
C GLN A 148 -14.96 6.84 1.99
N GLU A 149 -14.75 8.00 1.39
CA GLU A 149 -13.42 8.44 0.97
C GLU A 149 -12.85 9.45 1.97
N ILE A 150 -11.63 9.22 2.42
CA ILE A 150 -10.90 10.11 3.33
C ILE A 150 -9.66 10.62 2.59
N SER A 151 -9.53 11.94 2.50
CA SER A 151 -8.35 12.64 1.97
C SER A 151 -7.54 13.26 3.09
N PHE A 152 -6.35 13.75 2.77
CA PHE A 152 -5.58 14.58 3.69
C PHE A 152 -6.34 15.86 4.05
N ASP A 153 -6.23 16.32 5.30
CA ASP A 153 -6.91 17.51 5.82
C ASP A 153 -6.63 18.77 4.98
N ASP A 154 -5.39 18.88 4.46
CA ASP A 154 -4.93 20.02 3.68
C ASP A 154 -5.28 19.93 2.18
N TYR A 155 -5.90 18.83 1.74
CA TYR A 155 -6.24 18.62 0.34
C TYR A 155 -7.61 19.20 -0.01
N LYS A 156 -7.63 20.44 -0.52
CA LYS A 156 -8.82 21.04 -1.14
C LYS A 156 -8.70 20.97 -2.66
N VAL A 157 -9.59 20.20 -3.30
CA VAL A 157 -9.71 20.22 -4.76
C VAL A 157 -10.26 21.59 -5.18
N ILE A 158 -9.40 22.44 -5.72
CA ILE A 158 -9.81 23.72 -6.30
C ILE A 158 -10.61 23.40 -7.55
N LYS A 159 -11.93 23.56 -7.50
CA LYS A 159 -12.78 23.45 -8.68
C LYS A 159 -12.46 24.66 -9.57
N GLU A 160 -11.76 24.45 -10.67
CA GLU A 160 -11.60 25.47 -11.70
C GLU A 160 -12.98 25.91 -12.18
N LYS A 161 -13.27 27.21 -12.04
CA LYS A 161 -14.40 27.81 -12.74
C LYS A 161 -14.06 27.76 -14.23
N LYS A 162 -14.75 26.89 -14.97
CA LYS A 162 -14.82 27.02 -16.43
C LYS A 162 -15.35 28.43 -16.74
N LYS A 163 -14.56 29.20 -17.46
CA LYS A 163 -14.92 30.50 -18.00
C LYS A 163 -15.65 30.30 -19.32
#